data_AF-A0AAU7ZU97-F1
#
_entry.id   AF-A0AAU7ZU97-F1
#
_cell.length_a   1.000
_cell.length_b   1.000
_cell.length_c   1.000
_cell.angle_alpha   90.00
_cell.angle_beta   90.00
_cell.angle_gamma   90.00
#
_symmetry.space_group_name_H-M   'P 1'
#
loop_
_entity.id
_entity.type
_entity.pdbx_description
1 polymer ?
#
loop_
_entity_poly.entity_id
_entity_poly.type
_entity_poly.pdbx_seq_one_letter_code
_entity_poly.pdbx_strand_id
1 'polypeptide(L)'
;MLKKITLLRERVEDWTAYPFSVPTIASLPEISIHSRIAFFAGENGTGKSTLLEAIAAHYGFGPEGGNRNIRNDTTEHNHSTDTLVRALRLSFDKRTGAGFFLRAESFFNTATQIDKLDDPIENAGIGPPIFPSYGGQSLHTRSHGETFFTLLDRKFRRNGLFLLDEPEAALSPQRQLSFLLLIRDTLRHYKDAQFLISTHSPVLLGYPGAQIFSFDGGHLQEIDYEDTAPLQIVRRFTTDRDNFLQELFQEPPSLFEEPDKQ
;
A
#
# COMPACT_ATOMS: atom_id res chain seq x y z
N MET A 1 15.06 -2.06 -9.28
CA MET A 1 13.81 -2.75 -8.97
C MET A 1 14.06 -3.89 -8.00
N LEU A 2 13.17 -4.01 -7.02
CA LEU A 2 13.04 -5.17 -6.15
C LEU A 2 12.70 -6.39 -7.01
N LYS A 3 13.45 -7.48 -6.81
CA LYS A 3 13.33 -8.73 -7.56
C LYS A 3 12.98 -9.91 -6.69
N LYS A 4 13.48 -9.94 -5.45
CA LYS A 4 13.16 -11.02 -4.53
C LYS A 4 12.96 -10.54 -3.12
N ILE A 5 12.04 -11.20 -2.42
CA ILE A 5 11.80 -11.08 -0.99
C ILE A 5 11.98 -12.48 -0.40
N THR A 6 12.91 -12.64 0.53
CA THR A 6 13.16 -13.92 1.20
C THR A 6 13.09 -13.71 2.71
N LEU A 7 12.36 -14.58 3.41
CA LEU A 7 12.46 -14.69 4.86
C LEU A 7 13.65 -15.61 5.22
N LEU A 8 14.63 -15.05 5.93
CA LEU A 8 15.77 -15.78 6.50
C LEU A 8 15.33 -16.42 7.82
N ARG A 9 14.78 -17.64 7.73
CA ARG A 9 14.22 -18.37 8.87
C ARG A 9 15.20 -18.54 10.03
N GLU A 10 16.49 -18.65 9.73
CA GLU A 10 17.57 -18.76 10.72
C GLU A 10 17.77 -17.49 11.58
N ARG A 11 17.17 -16.37 11.18
CA ARG A 11 17.20 -15.09 11.93
C ARG A 11 15.95 -14.85 12.76
N VAL A 12 15.00 -15.78 12.75
CA VAL A 12 13.77 -15.70 13.54
C VAL A 12 14.04 -16.32 14.92
N GLU A 13 13.97 -15.48 15.95
CA GLU A 13 14.21 -15.90 17.34
C GLU A 13 12.98 -16.57 17.97
N ASP A 14 11.78 -16.09 17.65
CA ASP A 14 10.51 -16.58 18.19
C ASP A 14 9.42 -16.57 17.10
N TRP A 15 8.90 -17.76 16.79
CA TRP A 15 7.81 -17.97 15.80
C TRP A 15 6.42 -17.73 16.39
N THR A 16 6.29 -17.65 17.71
CA THR A 16 5.03 -17.42 18.41
C THR A 16 4.74 -15.94 18.64
N ALA A 17 5.77 -15.09 18.49
CA ALA A 17 5.66 -13.64 18.61
C ALA A 17 5.31 -12.99 17.27
N TYR A 18 4.60 -11.86 17.34
CA TYR A 18 4.39 -11.00 16.17
C TYR A 18 5.73 -10.46 15.65
N PRO A 19 5.97 -10.42 14.32
CA PRO A 19 5.02 -10.69 13.24
C PRO A 19 5.05 -12.13 12.71
N PHE A 20 5.89 -13.00 13.26
CA PHE A 20 6.05 -14.39 12.80
C PHE A 20 4.89 -15.29 13.23
N SER A 21 4.08 -14.87 14.20
CA SER A 21 2.82 -15.52 14.54
C SER A 21 1.74 -15.39 13.47
N VAL A 22 1.90 -14.47 12.50
CA VAL A 22 0.99 -14.34 11.36
C VAL A 22 1.29 -15.46 10.36
N PRO A 23 0.34 -16.37 10.05
CA PRO A 23 0.60 -17.56 9.25
C PRO A 23 1.25 -17.27 7.90
N THR A 24 0.77 -16.26 7.18
CA THR A 24 1.29 -15.86 5.85
C THR A 24 2.72 -15.32 5.92
N ILE A 25 3.11 -14.68 7.03
CA ILE A 25 4.50 -14.25 7.26
C ILE A 25 5.36 -15.47 7.64
N ALA A 26 4.86 -16.35 8.50
CA ALA A 26 5.58 -17.56 8.93
C ALA A 26 5.91 -18.50 7.76
N SER A 27 4.94 -18.64 6.85
CA SER A 27 5.01 -19.49 5.67
C SER A 27 5.63 -18.81 4.46
N LEU A 28 6.05 -17.53 4.57
CA LEU A 28 6.52 -16.70 3.46
C LEU A 28 7.61 -17.43 2.65
N PRO A 29 7.32 -17.82 1.39
CA PRO A 29 8.32 -18.42 0.52
C PRO A 29 9.29 -17.35 0.00
N GLU A 30 10.33 -17.76 -0.73
CA GLU A 30 11.04 -16.79 -1.57
C GLU A 30 10.11 -16.33 -2.69
N ILE A 31 9.77 -15.04 -2.69
CA ILE A 31 8.90 -14.44 -3.70
C ILE A 31 9.77 -13.78 -4.76
N SER A 32 9.46 -14.03 -6.02
CA SER A 32 10.10 -13.35 -7.16
C SER A 32 9.15 -12.32 -7.77
N ILE A 33 9.58 -11.06 -7.78
CA ILE A 33 8.84 -9.96 -8.40
C ILE A 33 9.42 -9.71 -9.79
N HIS A 34 8.67 -10.09 -10.82
CA HIS A 34 9.06 -9.87 -12.22
C HIS A 34 8.36 -8.69 -12.87
N SER A 35 7.20 -8.26 -12.35
CA SER A 35 6.51 -7.06 -12.85
C SER A 35 7.01 -5.77 -12.20
N ARG A 36 6.78 -4.64 -12.89
CA ARG A 36 7.01 -3.29 -12.34
C ARG A 36 5.87 -2.82 -11.45
N ILE A 37 4.76 -3.55 -11.43
CA ILE A 37 3.64 -3.32 -10.53
C ILE A 37 3.22 -4.65 -9.94
N ALA A 38 3.24 -4.72 -8.62
CA ALA A 38 2.79 -5.89 -7.88
C ALA A 38 1.80 -5.48 -6.78
N PHE A 39 0.81 -6.33 -6.55
CA PHE A 39 -0.19 -6.14 -5.52
C PHE A 39 -0.09 -7.21 -4.44
N PHE A 40 -0.32 -6.79 -3.20
CA PHE A 40 -0.60 -7.67 -2.07
C PHE A 40 -2.11 -7.61 -1.82
N ALA A 41 -2.80 -8.70 -2.11
CA ALA A 41 -4.24 -8.85 -1.96
C ALA A 41 -4.54 -9.75 -0.76
N GLY A 42 -5.68 -9.51 -0.11
CA GLY A 42 -6.19 -10.38 0.95
C GLY A 42 -6.89 -9.62 2.06
N GLU A 43 -7.44 -10.35 3.02
CA GLU A 43 -8.23 -9.77 4.12
C GLU A 43 -7.39 -8.99 5.14
N ASN A 44 -8.07 -8.23 5.99
CA ASN A 44 -7.42 -7.48 7.07
C ASN A 44 -6.78 -8.44 8.08
N GLY A 45 -5.59 -8.10 8.57
CA GLY A 45 -4.86 -8.95 9.53
C GLY A 45 -4.06 -10.10 8.94
N THR A 46 -4.10 -10.32 7.61
CA THR A 46 -3.32 -11.38 6.94
C THR A 46 -1.82 -11.08 6.80
N GLY A 47 -1.36 -9.89 7.18
CA GLY A 47 0.07 -9.51 7.19
C GLY A 47 0.56 -8.69 5.98
N LYS A 48 -0.34 -8.23 5.10
CA LYS A 48 0.00 -7.40 3.92
C LYS A 48 0.77 -6.13 4.31
N SER A 49 0.18 -5.32 5.18
CA SER A 49 0.77 -4.07 5.71
C SER A 49 2.08 -4.35 6.43
N THR A 50 2.12 -5.39 7.26
CA THR A 50 3.32 -5.81 8.00
C THR A 50 4.50 -6.12 7.08
N LEU A 51 4.28 -6.90 6.00
CA LEU A 51 5.34 -7.19 5.04
C LEU A 51 5.75 -5.93 4.26
N LEU A 52 4.77 -5.13 3.83
CA LEU A 52 5.02 -3.91 3.07
C LEU A 52 5.83 -2.88 3.88
N GLU A 53 5.52 -2.73 5.16
CA GLU A 53 6.24 -1.89 6.13
C GLU A 53 7.66 -2.39 6.34
N ALA A 54 7.86 -3.70 6.52
CA ALA A 54 9.19 -4.25 6.68
C ALA A 54 10.05 -4.05 5.41
N ILE A 55 9.44 -4.11 4.21
CA ILE A 55 10.10 -3.75 2.95
C ILE A 55 10.44 -2.25 2.93
N ALA A 56 9.53 -1.37 3.36
CA ALA A 56 9.74 0.07 3.42
C ALA A 56 10.91 0.44 4.36
N ALA A 57 10.91 -0.13 5.57
CA ALA A 57 11.96 0.05 6.57
C ALA A 57 13.31 -0.48 6.08
N HIS A 58 13.36 -1.68 5.49
CA HIS A 58 14.58 -2.23 4.90
C HIS A 58 15.10 -1.36 3.72
N TYR A 59 14.19 -0.73 2.96
CA TYR A 59 14.60 0.18 1.89
C TYR A 59 15.12 1.53 2.43
N GLY A 60 14.77 1.90 3.66
CA GLY A 60 15.17 3.12 4.35
C GLY A 60 14.12 4.25 4.31
N PHE A 61 12.84 3.92 4.12
CA PHE A 61 11.74 4.87 4.25
C PHE A 61 11.33 5.03 5.73
N GLY A 62 10.84 6.22 6.09
CA GLY A 62 10.36 6.49 7.45
C GLY A 62 8.95 5.90 7.70
N PRO A 63 8.59 5.63 8.96
CA PRO A 63 7.35 4.94 9.34
C PRO A 63 6.06 5.72 9.00
N GLU A 64 6.10 7.06 9.06
CA GLU A 64 4.97 7.95 8.73
C GLU A 64 4.78 8.21 7.23
N GLY A 65 5.56 7.54 6.38
CA GLY A 65 5.67 7.84 4.97
C GLY A 65 6.58 9.04 4.70
N GLY A 66 7.36 8.97 3.62
CA GLY A 66 8.39 9.98 3.36
C GLY A 66 9.54 9.51 2.48
N ASN A 67 10.37 10.47 2.07
CA ASN A 67 11.72 10.18 1.58
C ASN A 67 12.65 9.87 2.77
N ARG A 68 13.86 9.39 2.49
CA ARG A 68 14.93 8.88 3.39
C ARG A 68 15.33 9.72 4.63
N ASN A 69 14.60 10.79 5.01
CA ASN A 69 15.08 11.85 5.90
C ASN A 69 14.14 12.25 7.06
N ILE A 70 13.22 11.40 7.51
CA ILE A 70 12.51 11.65 8.79
C ILE A 70 12.66 10.40 9.67
N ARG A 71 13.75 10.38 10.45
CA ARG A 71 13.84 9.55 11.65
C ARG A 71 13.14 10.32 12.76
N ASN A 72 11.80 10.24 12.81
CA ASN A 72 11.07 10.61 14.01
C ASN A 72 10.90 9.34 14.85
N ASP A 73 11.54 9.39 16.01
CA ASP A 73 11.73 8.30 16.96
C ASP A 73 10.49 8.15 17.86
N THR A 74 9.32 7.95 17.26
CA THR A 74 8.06 7.78 17.99
C THR A 74 7.62 6.32 18.01
N THR A 75 7.93 5.69 19.15
CA THR A 75 7.07 4.79 19.95
C THR A 75 6.52 3.49 19.35
N GLU A 76 6.98 2.37 19.92
CA GLU A 76 6.42 1.00 19.99
C GLU A 76 6.13 0.25 18.67
N HIS A 77 5.55 0.87 17.64
CA HIS A 77 5.27 0.22 16.35
C HIS A 77 6.54 -0.13 15.55
N ASN A 78 7.63 0.61 15.77
CA ASN A 78 8.92 0.32 15.13
C ASN A 78 9.58 -0.96 15.67
N HIS A 79 9.30 -1.38 16.92
CA HIS A 79 9.95 -2.57 17.48
C HIS A 79 9.37 -3.88 16.94
N SER A 80 8.08 -3.89 16.61
CA SER A 80 7.38 -5.11 16.19
C SER A 80 7.74 -5.53 14.76
N THR A 81 8.05 -4.58 13.87
CA THR A 81 8.50 -4.88 12.50
C THR A 81 10.02 -4.99 12.37
N ASP A 82 10.80 -4.43 13.30
CA ASP A 82 12.27 -4.48 13.30
C ASP A 82 12.84 -5.92 13.33
N THR A 83 12.18 -6.84 14.02
CA THR A 83 12.51 -8.28 13.98
C THR A 83 12.34 -8.86 12.57
N LEU A 84 11.24 -8.54 11.89
CA LEU A 84 11.00 -8.94 10.49
C LEU A 84 11.98 -8.26 9.54
N VAL A 85 12.30 -6.98 9.73
CA VAL A 85 13.29 -6.26 8.92
C VAL A 85 14.66 -6.94 8.98
N ARG A 86 15.09 -7.41 10.16
CA ARG A 86 16.34 -8.16 10.33
C ARG A 86 16.30 -9.55 9.68
N ALA A 87 15.13 -10.18 9.69
CA ALA A 87 14.90 -11.50 9.11
C ALA A 87 14.60 -11.46 7.60
N LEU A 88 14.32 -10.29 7.01
CA LEU A 88 14.07 -10.17 5.57
C LEU A 88 15.37 -9.93 4.79
N ARG A 89 15.45 -10.58 3.63
CA ARG A 89 16.46 -10.30 2.60
C ARG A 89 15.76 -9.82 1.34
N LEU A 90 16.09 -8.59 0.94
CA LEU A 90 15.60 -8.00 -0.30
C LEU A 90 16.70 -8.01 -1.38
N SER A 91 16.39 -8.56 -2.55
CA SER A 91 17.29 -8.55 -3.71
C SER A 91 16.81 -7.53 -4.73
N PHE A 92 17.74 -6.73 -5.25
CA PHE A 92 17.46 -5.69 -6.26
C PHE A 92 18.37 -5.87 -7.46
N ASP A 93 17.85 -5.67 -8.67
CA ASP A 93 18.70 -5.52 -9.87
C ASP A 93 19.43 -4.15 -9.86
N LYS A 94 18.71 -3.11 -9.45
CA LYS A 94 19.17 -1.72 -9.32
C LYS A 94 18.44 -1.07 -8.15
N ARG A 95 19.19 -0.63 -7.15
CA ARG A 95 18.64 0.14 -6.02
C ARG A 95 18.77 1.62 -6.33
N THR A 96 17.66 2.29 -6.64
CA THR A 96 17.67 3.73 -6.96
C THR A 96 17.91 4.59 -5.72
N GLY A 97 17.59 4.08 -4.52
CA GLY A 97 17.62 4.84 -3.26
C GLY A 97 16.55 5.94 -3.18
N ALA A 98 15.73 6.07 -4.22
CA ALA A 98 14.60 6.97 -4.32
C ALA A 98 13.30 6.15 -4.29
N GLY A 99 12.20 6.83 -3.97
CA GLY A 99 10.91 6.20 -3.82
C GLY A 99 10.09 6.90 -2.75
N PHE A 100 9.02 6.24 -2.32
CA PHE A 100 8.09 6.77 -1.33
C PHE A 100 7.27 5.62 -0.74
N PHE A 101 7.05 5.67 0.57
CA PHE A 101 6.06 4.83 1.26
C PHE A 101 4.87 5.71 1.67
N LEU A 102 3.65 5.23 1.44
CA LEU A 102 2.41 5.91 1.80
C LEU A 102 1.42 4.95 2.45
N ARG A 103 0.88 5.35 3.61
CA ARG A 103 -0.30 4.74 4.22
C ARG A 103 -1.51 5.65 4.01
N ALA A 104 -2.68 5.07 3.78
CA ALA A 104 -3.92 5.84 3.67
C ALA A 104 -4.29 6.62 4.95
N GLU A 105 -3.89 6.18 6.13
CA GLU A 105 -4.13 6.90 7.39
C GLU A 105 -3.25 8.17 7.49
N SER A 106 -1.97 8.05 7.12
CA SER A 106 -1.02 9.19 7.06
C SER A 106 -1.41 10.23 6.01
N PHE A 107 -2.26 9.88 5.04
CA PHE A 107 -2.80 10.82 4.04
C PHE A 107 -3.65 11.93 4.69
N PHE A 108 -4.54 11.60 5.62
CA PHE A 108 -5.37 12.61 6.29
C PHE A 108 -4.52 13.55 7.14
N ASN A 109 -3.49 13.03 7.80
CA ASN A 109 -2.55 13.82 8.59
C ASN A 109 -1.72 14.77 7.71
N THR A 110 -1.24 14.29 6.56
CA THR A 110 -0.44 15.10 5.62
C THR A 110 -1.28 16.17 4.93
N ALA A 111 -2.50 15.84 4.50
CA ALA A 111 -3.42 16.81 3.90
C ALA A 111 -3.77 17.91 4.90
N THR A 112 -4.10 17.54 6.14
CA THR A 112 -4.35 18.51 7.23
C THR A 112 -3.13 19.37 7.53
N GLN A 113 -1.91 18.82 7.50
CA GLN A 113 -0.69 19.58 7.70
C GLN A 113 -0.41 20.57 6.55
N ILE A 114 -0.71 20.20 5.31
CA ILE A 114 -0.60 21.11 4.17
C ILE A 114 -1.65 22.20 4.27
N ASP A 115 -2.89 21.87 4.62
CA ASP A 115 -3.96 22.85 4.84
C ASP A 115 -3.61 23.85 5.97
N LYS A 116 -2.92 23.41 7.03
CA LYS A 116 -2.41 24.27 8.11
C LYS A 116 -1.21 25.13 7.67
N LEU A 117 -0.29 24.55 6.90
CA LEU A 117 0.85 25.29 6.32
C LEU A 117 0.40 26.33 5.28
N ASP A 118 -0.82 26.24 4.76
CA ASP A 118 -1.43 27.23 3.87
C ASP A 118 -2.44 28.16 4.59
N ASP A 119 -2.62 28.04 5.92
CA ASP A 119 -3.44 28.97 6.71
C ASP A 119 -2.74 30.34 6.84
N PRO A 120 -3.35 31.44 6.35
CA PRO A 120 -2.76 32.78 6.43
C PRO A 120 -2.57 33.28 7.87
N ILE A 121 -3.32 32.74 8.84
CA ILE A 121 -3.29 33.17 10.25
C ILE A 121 -2.10 32.55 10.98
N GLU A 122 -1.75 31.29 10.70
CA GLU A 122 -0.58 30.62 11.32
C GLU A 122 0.76 31.00 10.67
N ASN A 123 0.76 31.54 9.44
CA ASN A 123 1.97 31.92 8.68
C ASN A 123 2.48 33.35 8.89
N ALA A 124 2.13 34.00 9.99
CA ALA A 124 2.67 35.32 10.33
C ALA A 124 4.15 35.24 10.78
N GLY A 125 5.08 34.93 9.86
CA GLY A 125 6.51 35.18 10.07
C GLY A 125 7.53 34.16 9.55
N ILE A 126 7.14 33.07 8.89
CA ILE A 126 8.11 32.05 8.43
C ILE A 126 8.14 31.99 6.89
N GLY A 127 8.89 32.92 6.29
CA GLY A 127 9.32 32.86 4.89
C GLY A 127 8.26 33.22 3.83
N PRO A 128 8.66 33.26 2.54
CA PRO A 128 7.74 33.59 1.46
C PRO A 128 6.69 32.49 1.30
N PRO A 129 5.43 32.85 1.02
CA PRO A 129 4.35 31.88 0.89
C PRO A 129 4.65 30.89 -0.23
N ILE A 130 4.25 29.62 -0.05
CA ILE A 130 4.46 28.55 -1.03
C ILE A 130 3.63 28.78 -2.33
N PHE A 131 2.68 29.73 -2.26
CA PHE A 131 1.76 30.24 -3.30
C PHE A 131 2.31 30.34 -4.75
N PRO A 132 3.54 30.82 -5.05
CA PRO A 132 4.00 30.98 -6.43
C PRO A 132 4.27 29.66 -7.15
N SER A 133 4.52 28.56 -6.42
CA SER A 133 4.75 27.23 -7.01
C SER A 133 3.45 26.43 -7.22
N TYR A 134 2.29 27.04 -6.92
CA TYR A 134 0.96 26.41 -6.89
C TYR A 134 -0.08 27.15 -7.73
N GLY A 135 0.34 27.89 -8.77
CA GLY A 135 -0.58 28.32 -9.84
C GLY A 135 -1.61 29.40 -9.44
N GLY A 136 -1.39 30.12 -8.33
CA GLY A 136 -2.07 31.39 -8.06
C GLY A 136 -3.57 31.32 -7.73
N GLN A 137 -4.12 30.16 -7.37
CA GLN A 137 -5.50 30.05 -6.87
C GLN A 137 -5.55 29.31 -5.52
N SER A 138 -6.34 29.85 -4.60
CA SER A 138 -6.45 29.40 -3.21
C SER A 138 -6.90 27.93 -3.10
N LEU A 139 -6.17 27.14 -2.29
CA LEU A 139 -6.45 25.74 -1.98
C LEU A 139 -7.81 25.52 -1.28
N HIS A 140 -8.42 26.56 -0.72
CA HIS A 140 -9.76 26.51 -0.11
C HIS A 140 -10.90 26.16 -1.07
N THR A 141 -10.66 26.13 -2.38
CA THR A 141 -11.69 25.81 -3.40
C THR A 141 -11.48 24.49 -4.13
N ARG A 142 -10.41 23.73 -3.84
CA ARG A 142 -10.18 22.40 -4.44
C ARG A 142 -10.70 21.31 -3.52
N SER A 143 -11.44 20.34 -4.07
CA SER A 143 -11.88 19.17 -3.29
C SER A 143 -10.65 18.42 -2.78
N HIS A 144 -10.70 17.85 -1.56
CA HIS A 144 -9.56 17.20 -0.89
C HIS A 144 -8.84 16.12 -1.76
N GLY A 145 -9.50 15.59 -2.79
CA GLY A 145 -8.90 14.64 -3.73
C GLY A 145 -8.03 15.25 -4.85
N GLU A 146 -8.17 16.53 -5.20
CA GLU A 146 -7.26 17.16 -6.18
C GLU A 146 -5.88 17.42 -5.57
N THR A 147 -5.86 17.79 -4.28
CA THR A 147 -4.63 17.95 -3.49
C THR A 147 -3.88 16.62 -3.39
N PHE A 148 -4.58 15.50 -3.19
CA PHE A 148 -4.01 14.15 -3.18
C PHE A 148 -3.29 13.79 -4.48
N PHE A 149 -4.00 13.90 -5.62
CA PHE A 149 -3.41 13.53 -6.91
C PHE A 149 -2.24 14.42 -7.30
N THR A 150 -2.31 15.71 -6.96
CA THR A 150 -1.20 16.63 -7.19
C THR A 150 0.04 16.23 -6.37
N LEU A 151 -0.14 15.80 -5.12
CA LEU A 151 0.96 15.31 -4.29
C LEU A 151 1.55 14.02 -4.84
N LEU A 152 0.72 13.03 -5.16
CA LEU A 152 1.18 11.75 -5.71
C LEU A 152 1.92 11.95 -7.03
N ASP A 153 1.36 12.74 -7.95
CA ASP A 153 2.00 13.06 -9.23
C ASP A 153 3.40 13.66 -9.01
N ARG A 154 3.54 14.62 -8.09
CA ARG A 154 4.85 15.19 -7.75
C ARG A 154 5.80 14.15 -7.14
N LYS A 155 5.33 13.26 -6.26
CA LYS A 155 6.15 12.22 -5.63
C LYS A 155 6.60 11.13 -6.62
N PHE A 156 5.77 10.85 -7.62
CA PHE A 156 5.98 9.77 -8.60
C PHE A 156 6.75 10.20 -9.84
N ARG A 157 6.95 11.51 -10.07
CA ARG A 157 7.76 12.06 -11.18
C ARG A 157 9.27 11.78 -11.07
N ARG A 158 9.66 10.52 -10.89
CA ARG A 158 11.03 10.02 -10.78
C ARG A 158 11.10 8.50 -10.85
N ASN A 159 12.29 7.97 -11.12
CA ASN A 159 12.63 6.58 -10.85
C ASN A 159 12.61 6.30 -9.34
N GLY A 160 12.15 5.12 -8.92
CA GLY A 160 11.97 4.83 -7.50
C GLY A 160 11.16 3.57 -7.20
N LEU A 161 11.23 3.13 -5.95
CA LEU A 161 10.31 2.12 -5.40
C LEU A 161 9.17 2.83 -4.66
N PHE A 162 7.94 2.64 -5.12
CA PHE A 162 6.74 3.23 -4.54
C PHE A 162 5.95 2.15 -3.82
N LEU A 163 5.82 2.29 -2.51
CA LEU A 163 5.12 1.37 -1.63
C LEU A 163 3.84 2.07 -1.16
N LEU A 164 2.67 1.45 -1.35
CA LEU A 164 1.40 2.02 -0.93
C LEU A 164 0.57 1.01 -0.16
N ASP A 165 0.07 1.41 0.99
CA ASP A 165 -0.82 0.59 1.81
C ASP A 165 -2.24 1.15 1.78
N GLU A 166 -3.15 0.34 1.26
CA GLU A 166 -4.59 0.57 1.12
C GLU A 166 -4.96 1.96 0.57
N PRO A 167 -4.36 2.42 -0.55
CA PRO A 167 -4.63 3.75 -1.10
C PRO A 167 -6.10 4.01 -1.42
N GLU A 168 -6.90 2.96 -1.66
CA GLU A 168 -8.35 3.03 -1.87
C GLU A 168 -9.14 3.58 -0.69
N ALA A 169 -8.64 3.46 0.55
CA ALA A 169 -9.37 3.93 1.73
C ALA A 169 -9.61 5.47 1.70
N ALA A 170 -8.77 6.20 0.95
CA ALA A 170 -8.92 7.63 0.71
C ALA A 170 -9.56 7.99 -0.65
N LEU A 171 -9.96 7.00 -1.46
CA LEU A 171 -10.35 7.19 -2.86
C LEU A 171 -11.73 6.59 -3.19
N SER A 172 -12.59 7.43 -3.75
CA SER A 172 -13.79 6.95 -4.44
C SER A 172 -13.43 6.05 -5.64
N PRO A 173 -14.34 5.18 -6.12
CA PRO A 173 -14.06 4.29 -7.25
C PRO A 173 -13.56 5.03 -8.51
N GLN A 174 -14.14 6.19 -8.82
CA GLN A 174 -13.68 7.02 -9.94
C GLN A 174 -12.23 7.51 -9.73
N ARG A 175 -11.86 7.86 -8.50
CA ARG A 175 -10.49 8.28 -8.17
C ARG A 175 -9.51 7.10 -8.23
N GLN A 176 -9.94 5.89 -7.90
CA GLN A 176 -9.10 4.70 -8.08
C GLN A 176 -8.75 4.49 -9.57
N LEU A 177 -9.69 4.74 -10.50
CA LEU A 177 -9.38 4.73 -11.94
C LEU A 177 -8.35 5.80 -12.34
N SER A 178 -8.47 7.03 -11.81
CA SER A 178 -7.45 8.07 -12.00
C SER A 178 -6.09 7.67 -11.44
N PHE A 179 -6.06 6.91 -10.34
CA PHE A 179 -4.83 6.39 -9.75
C PHE A 179 -4.15 5.36 -10.66
N LEU A 180 -4.91 4.49 -11.33
CA LEU A 180 -4.35 3.59 -12.36
C LEU A 180 -3.71 4.36 -13.52
N LEU A 181 -4.35 5.45 -13.98
CA LEU A 181 -3.77 6.31 -15.02
C LEU A 181 -2.44 6.92 -14.55
N LEU A 182 -2.37 7.40 -13.31
CA LEU A 182 -1.16 7.96 -12.73
C LEU A 182 -0.01 6.92 -12.65
N ILE A 183 -0.31 5.69 -12.20
CA ILE A 183 0.67 4.60 -12.18
C ILE A 183 1.16 4.30 -13.60
N ARG A 184 0.24 4.14 -14.56
CA ARG A 184 0.58 3.88 -15.96
C ARG A 184 1.47 4.97 -16.53
N ASP A 185 1.13 6.23 -16.33
CA ASP A 185 1.90 7.34 -16.86
C ASP A 185 3.29 7.40 -16.20
N THR A 186 3.39 7.12 -14.90
CA THR A 186 4.69 6.99 -14.21
C THR A 186 5.55 5.88 -14.81
N LEU A 187 5.00 4.67 -14.97
CA LEU A 187 5.72 3.51 -15.52
C LEU A 187 6.13 3.68 -16.98
N ARG A 188 5.43 4.53 -17.74
CA ARG A 188 5.81 4.90 -19.12
C ARG A 188 6.99 5.86 -19.17
N HIS A 189 7.04 6.85 -18.27
CA HIS A 189 8.08 7.88 -18.28
C HIS A 189 9.35 7.45 -17.54
N TYR A 190 9.24 6.60 -16.51
CA TYR A 190 10.34 6.23 -15.63
C TYR A 190 10.61 4.72 -15.70
N LYS A 191 11.70 4.35 -16.37
CA LYS A 191 12.07 2.93 -16.61
C LYS A 191 12.35 2.16 -15.33
N ASP A 192 12.92 2.82 -14.33
CA ASP A 192 13.28 2.23 -13.03
C ASP A 192 12.23 2.56 -11.94
N ALA A 193 11.01 2.95 -12.33
CA ALA A 193 9.88 3.05 -11.40
C ALA A 193 9.26 1.67 -11.18
N GLN A 194 8.95 1.36 -9.92
CA GLN A 194 8.28 0.13 -9.51
C GLN A 194 7.28 0.42 -8.39
N PHE A 195 6.13 -0.23 -8.46
CA PHE A 195 5.05 -0.11 -7.48
C PHE A 195 4.83 -1.45 -6.78
N LEU A 196 4.69 -1.40 -5.45
CA LEU A 196 4.20 -2.50 -4.63
C LEU A 196 3.07 -1.97 -3.76
N ILE A 197 1.87 -2.51 -3.93
CA ILE A 197 0.66 -1.92 -3.38
C ILE A 197 -0.13 -2.99 -2.61
N SER A 198 -0.39 -2.76 -1.33
CA SER A 198 -1.35 -3.53 -0.55
C SER A 198 -2.74 -2.96 -0.80
N THR A 199 -3.70 -3.80 -1.19
CA THR A 199 -5.06 -3.37 -1.55
C THR A 199 -6.07 -4.52 -1.45
N HIS A 200 -7.30 -4.19 -1.08
CA HIS A 200 -8.48 -5.03 -1.21
C HIS A 200 -9.41 -4.53 -2.32
N SER A 201 -9.02 -3.49 -3.08
CA SER A 201 -9.85 -2.94 -4.14
C SER A 201 -9.78 -3.79 -5.41
N PRO A 202 -10.93 -4.35 -5.88
CA PRO A 202 -10.96 -5.05 -7.16
C PRO A 202 -10.72 -4.10 -8.35
N VAL A 203 -10.91 -2.80 -8.18
CA VAL A 203 -10.57 -1.81 -9.22
C VAL A 203 -9.05 -1.68 -9.35
N LEU A 204 -8.33 -1.63 -8.23
CA LEU A 204 -6.87 -1.49 -8.27
C LEU A 204 -6.16 -2.77 -8.72
N LEU A 205 -6.62 -3.91 -8.23
CA LEU A 205 -6.11 -5.23 -8.62
C LEU A 205 -6.24 -5.50 -10.13
N GLY A 206 -7.20 -4.85 -10.81
CA GLY A 206 -7.42 -4.99 -12.25
C GLY A 206 -6.40 -4.27 -13.15
N TYR A 207 -5.26 -3.79 -12.63
CA TYR A 207 -4.24 -3.16 -13.47
C TYR A 207 -3.60 -4.18 -14.45
N PRO A 208 -3.59 -3.92 -15.77
CA PRO A 208 -3.07 -4.88 -16.75
C PRO A 208 -1.58 -5.22 -16.55
N GLY A 209 -1.27 -6.52 -16.52
CA GLY A 209 0.11 -7.01 -16.37
C GLY A 209 0.70 -6.84 -14.96
N ALA A 210 -0.14 -6.59 -13.97
CA ALA A 210 0.27 -6.63 -12.57
C ALA A 210 0.48 -8.06 -12.08
N GLN A 211 1.43 -8.22 -11.18
CA GLN A 211 1.63 -9.46 -10.42
C GLN A 211 0.80 -9.36 -9.14
N ILE A 212 0.00 -10.36 -8.79
CA ILE A 212 -0.88 -10.29 -7.61
C ILE A 212 -0.51 -11.43 -6.67
N PHE A 213 -0.20 -11.11 -5.42
CA PHE A 213 0.05 -12.09 -4.37
C PHE A 213 -1.12 -12.07 -3.38
N SER A 214 -1.82 -13.19 -3.24
CA SER A 214 -2.82 -13.37 -2.18
C SER A 214 -2.12 -13.73 -0.86
N PHE A 215 -2.58 -13.09 0.21
CA PHE A 215 -2.21 -13.34 1.60
C PHE A 215 -3.25 -14.19 2.34
N ASP A 216 -4.30 -14.63 1.65
CA ASP A 216 -5.40 -15.39 2.22
C ASP A 216 -5.00 -16.86 2.41
N GLY A 217 -5.74 -17.60 3.25
CA GLY A 217 -5.47 -19.02 3.48
C GLY A 217 -4.14 -19.32 4.19
N GLY A 218 -3.53 -18.33 4.83
CA GLY A 218 -2.33 -18.48 5.67
C GLY A 218 -1.02 -18.77 4.91
N HIS A 219 -1.03 -18.64 3.59
CA HIS A 219 0.15 -18.78 2.76
C HIS A 219 0.16 -17.76 1.64
N LEU A 220 1.36 -17.34 1.25
CA LEU A 220 1.51 -16.36 0.19
C LEU A 220 1.65 -17.06 -1.15
N GLN A 221 0.78 -16.73 -2.10
CA GLN A 221 0.79 -17.29 -3.44
C GLN A 221 0.49 -16.23 -4.50
N GLU A 222 1.09 -16.38 -5.68
CA GLU A 222 0.72 -15.57 -6.84
C GLU A 222 -0.58 -16.11 -7.43
N ILE A 223 -1.51 -15.22 -7.73
CA ILE A 223 -2.83 -15.55 -8.28
C ILE A 223 -3.17 -14.63 -9.45
N ASP A 224 -4.09 -15.07 -10.31
CA ASP A 224 -4.66 -14.24 -11.35
C ASP A 224 -5.71 -13.27 -10.78
N TYR A 225 -6.01 -12.19 -11.53
CA TYR A 225 -6.99 -11.19 -11.11
C TYR A 225 -8.38 -11.80 -10.87
N GLU A 226 -8.77 -12.72 -11.76
CA GLU A 226 -10.03 -13.46 -11.75
C GLU A 226 -10.23 -14.29 -10.47
N ASP A 227 -9.13 -14.68 -9.82
CA ASP A 227 -9.12 -15.51 -8.61
C ASP A 227 -9.09 -14.68 -7.32
N THR A 228 -9.03 -13.34 -7.42
CA THR A 228 -9.02 -12.47 -6.24
C THR A 228 -10.38 -12.48 -5.53
N ALA A 229 -10.38 -12.73 -4.21
CA ALA A 229 -11.60 -12.74 -3.41
C ALA A 229 -12.43 -11.44 -3.53
N PRO A 230 -11.85 -10.23 -3.49
CA PRO A 230 -12.62 -9.01 -3.68
C PRO A 230 -13.36 -8.92 -5.03
N LEU A 231 -12.75 -9.41 -6.12
CA LEU A 231 -13.41 -9.45 -7.41
C LEU A 231 -14.58 -10.44 -7.42
N GLN A 232 -14.38 -11.65 -6.88
CA GLN A 232 -15.42 -12.67 -6.85
C GLN A 232 -16.64 -12.20 -6.05
N ILE A 233 -16.43 -11.55 -4.91
CA ILE A 233 -17.49 -10.96 -4.08
C ILE A 233 -18.26 -9.88 -4.86
N VAL A 234 -17.56 -8.88 -5.41
CA VAL A 234 -18.20 -7.78 -6.14
C VAL A 234 -18.92 -8.30 -7.39
N ARG A 235 -18.32 -9.25 -8.11
CA ARG A 235 -18.94 -9.87 -9.29
C ARG A 235 -20.24 -10.60 -8.93
N ARG A 236 -20.23 -11.40 -7.87
CA ARG A 236 -21.44 -12.11 -7.40
C ARG A 236 -22.52 -11.12 -6.99
N PHE A 237 -22.18 -10.13 -6.16
CA PHE A 237 -23.13 -9.12 -5.67
C PHE A 237 -23.77 -8.30 -6.80
N THR A 238 -22.97 -7.91 -7.81
CA THR A 238 -23.46 -7.08 -8.92
C THR A 238 -24.24 -7.87 -9.98
N THR A 239 -24.00 -9.18 -10.09
CA THR A 239 -24.69 -10.04 -11.05
C THR A 239 -26.01 -10.58 -10.49
N ASP A 240 -26.05 -10.93 -9.20
CA ASP A 240 -27.20 -11.56 -8.56
C ASP A 240 -27.43 -11.03 -7.14
N ARG A 241 -27.78 -9.74 -7.04
CA ARG A 241 -27.91 -9.02 -5.78
C ARG A 241 -28.98 -9.60 -4.86
N ASP A 242 -30.18 -9.88 -5.39
CA ASP A 242 -31.33 -10.23 -4.56
C ASP A 242 -31.16 -11.62 -3.92
N ASN A 243 -30.69 -12.61 -4.67
CA ASN A 243 -30.41 -13.94 -4.09
C ASN A 243 -29.22 -13.88 -3.14
N PHE A 244 -28.15 -13.15 -3.49
CA PHE A 244 -27.00 -12.98 -2.59
C PHE A 244 -27.43 -12.38 -1.24
N LEU A 245 -28.30 -11.36 -1.24
CA LEU A 245 -28.83 -10.75 -0.02
C LEU A 245 -29.77 -11.69 0.74
N GLN A 246 -30.61 -12.47 0.04
CA GLN A 246 -31.47 -13.45 0.68
C GLN A 246 -30.67 -14.54 1.39
N GLU A 247 -29.67 -15.12 0.73
CA GLU A 247 -28.76 -16.08 1.34
C GLU A 247 -28.06 -15.47 2.56
N LEU A 248 -27.44 -14.29 2.39
CA LEU A 248 -26.71 -13.58 3.43
C LEU A 248 -27.54 -13.31 4.69
N PHE A 249 -28.83 -13.04 4.53
CA PHE A 249 -29.74 -12.73 5.65
C PHE A 249 -30.46 -13.96 6.22
N GLN A 250 -30.41 -15.12 5.56
CA GLN A 250 -31.01 -16.38 6.04
C GLN A 250 -30.01 -17.22 6.85
N GLU A 251 -28.79 -17.36 6.36
CA GLU A 251 -27.65 -17.97 7.03
C GLU A 251 -26.39 -17.16 6.66
N PRO A 252 -25.56 -16.72 7.63
CA PRO A 252 -24.32 -16.04 7.27
C PRO A 252 -23.49 -16.97 6.37
N PRO A 253 -23.11 -16.52 5.15
CA PRO A 253 -22.47 -17.40 4.18
C PRO A 253 -21.08 -17.77 4.69
N SER A 254 -20.67 -19.02 4.42
CA SER A 254 -19.36 -19.59 4.78
C SER A 254 -18.15 -18.83 4.20
N LEU A 255 -18.35 -17.78 3.41
CA LEU A 255 -17.33 -16.83 3.00
C LEU A 255 -16.66 -16.10 4.19
N PHE A 256 -17.26 -16.15 5.39
CA PHE A 256 -16.70 -15.63 6.63
C PHE A 256 -16.20 -16.71 7.60
N GLU A 257 -16.24 -17.99 7.21
CA GLU A 257 -15.68 -19.07 8.04
C GLU A 257 -14.16 -19.08 7.87
N GLU A 258 -13.43 -18.59 8.89
CA GLU A 258 -12.02 -18.93 9.06
C GLU A 258 -11.91 -20.46 8.96
N PRO A 259 -11.04 -21.03 8.10
CA PRO A 259 -10.84 -22.47 8.11
C PRO A 259 -10.45 -22.88 9.53
N ASP A 260 -11.23 -23.80 10.08
CA ASP A 260 -11.18 -24.28 11.46
C ASP A 260 -9.79 -24.10 12.10
N LYS A 261 -9.74 -23.33 13.19
CA LYS A 261 -8.65 -23.41 14.17
C LYS A 261 -8.69 -24.79 14.80
N GLN A 262 -8.09 -25.79 14.14
CA GLN A 262 -7.66 -27.04 14.74
C GLN A 262 -6.22 -26.90 15.23
#